data_AF-A0AAJ5CB09-F1
#
_entry.id   AF-A0AAJ5CB09-F1
#
_cell.length_a   1.000
_cell.length_b   1.000
_cell.length_c   1.000
_cell.angle_alpha   90.00
_cell.angle_beta   90.00
_cell.angle_gamma   90.00
#
_symmetry.space_group_name_H-M   'P 1'
#
loop_
_entity.id
_entity.type
_entity.pdbx_description
1 polymer ?
#
loop_
_entity_poly.entity_id
_entity_poly.type
_entity_poly.pdbx_seq_one_letter_code
_entity_poly.pdbx_strand_id
1 'polypeptide(L)'
;MKPSVGRIVHYVSYGTPGGEHPSVCRAAVITEVPQYLTAEPFDGCPNGTDGQWIAGLAVLNPEGFFFNRGVPYTTDGTDPGDPECIDAARHAPAFGPCACGWSERSRKGGTWHWPERES
;
A
#
# COMPACT_ATOMS: atom_id res chain seq x y z
N MET A 1 -1.07 12.59 7.74
CA MET A 1 -1.08 13.76 6.81
C MET A 1 -2.27 13.65 5.87
N LYS A 2 -2.89 14.77 5.45
CA LYS A 2 -4.06 14.77 4.54
C LYS A 2 -3.61 14.77 3.06
N PRO A 3 -4.12 13.88 2.19
CA PRO A 3 -3.79 13.87 0.76
C PRO A 3 -4.31 15.12 0.03
N SER A 4 -3.60 15.54 -1.01
CA SER A 4 -3.98 16.61 -1.93
C SER A 4 -3.40 16.36 -3.32
N VAL A 5 -4.12 16.79 -4.36
CA VAL A 5 -3.69 16.67 -5.76
C VAL A 5 -2.34 17.39 -5.96
N GLY A 6 -1.46 16.78 -6.76
CA GLY A 6 -0.12 17.28 -7.06
C GLY A 6 0.96 16.87 -6.06
N ARG A 7 0.61 16.20 -4.95
CA ARG A 7 1.60 15.69 -3.98
C ARG A 7 2.32 14.46 -4.51
N ILE A 8 3.62 14.37 -4.24
CA ILE A 8 4.44 13.19 -4.50
C ILE A 8 4.31 12.22 -3.32
N VAL A 9 4.06 10.94 -3.63
CA VAL A 9 3.92 9.83 -2.69
C VAL A 9 4.66 8.59 -3.22
N HIS A 10 4.77 7.56 -2.38
CA HIS A 10 5.29 6.26 -2.80
C HIS A 10 4.11 5.29 -3.03
N TYR A 11 4.05 4.69 -4.22
CA TYR A 11 3.15 3.60 -4.55
C TYR A 11 3.91 2.27 -4.47
N VAL A 12 3.33 1.25 -3.83
CA VAL A 12 3.93 -0.08 -3.74
C VAL A 12 3.32 -0.96 -4.83
N SER A 13 4.14 -1.47 -5.74
CA SER A 13 3.63 -2.40 -6.76
C SER A 13 3.12 -3.70 -6.13
N TYR A 14 2.13 -4.34 -6.75
CA TYR A 14 1.56 -5.59 -6.25
C TYR A 14 2.56 -6.75 -6.14
N GLY A 15 3.61 -6.74 -6.96
CA GLY A 15 4.46 -7.92 -7.15
C GLY A 15 3.70 -9.06 -7.82
N THR A 16 4.33 -10.23 -7.96
CA THR A 16 3.67 -11.46 -8.42
C THR A 16 3.53 -12.47 -7.27
N PRO A 17 2.44 -13.26 -7.23
CA PRO A 17 2.22 -14.27 -6.18
C PRO A 17 3.35 -15.31 -6.02
N GLY A 18 4.18 -15.52 -7.05
CA GLY A 18 5.34 -16.41 -7.02
C GLY A 18 6.68 -15.73 -6.70
N GLY A 19 6.69 -14.42 -6.42
CA GLY A 19 7.90 -13.67 -6.07
C GLY A 19 8.85 -13.36 -7.24
N GLU A 20 8.50 -13.76 -8.47
CA GLU A 20 9.25 -13.45 -9.69
C GLU A 20 9.46 -11.94 -9.85
N HIS A 21 8.46 -11.15 -9.46
CA HIS A 21 8.56 -9.71 -9.36
C HIS A 21 8.22 -9.26 -7.94
N PRO A 22 9.18 -8.70 -7.19
CA PRO A 22 8.91 -8.22 -5.85
C PRO A 22 8.02 -6.97 -5.87
N SER A 23 7.29 -6.78 -4.78
CA SER A 23 6.62 -5.51 -4.48
C SER A 23 7.69 -4.43 -4.21
N VAL A 24 7.73 -3.39 -5.03
CA VAL A 24 8.72 -2.31 -4.94
C VAL A 24 8.03 -0.96 -4.85
N CYS A 25 8.64 -0.04 -4.08
CA CYS A 25 8.19 1.35 -4.01
C CYS A 25 8.54 2.08 -5.31
N ARG A 26 7.56 2.82 -5.84
CA ARG A 26 7.68 3.66 -7.04
C ARG A 26 7.17 5.06 -6.71
N ALA A 27 7.77 6.07 -7.32
CA ALA A 27 7.27 7.43 -7.19
C ALA A 27 5.90 7.57 -7.86
N ALA A 28 4.97 8.25 -7.21
CA ALA A 28 3.66 8.55 -7.78
C ALA A 28 3.21 9.97 -7.42
N VAL A 29 2.37 10.56 -8.25
CA VAL A 29 1.72 11.84 -7.99
C VAL A 29 0.24 11.61 -7.74
N ILE A 30 -0.31 12.23 -6.69
CA ILE A 30 -1.76 12.22 -6.45
C ILE A 30 -2.45 13.04 -7.55
N THR A 31 -3.31 12.39 -8.33
CA THR A 31 -4.11 13.01 -9.41
C THR A 31 -5.54 13.28 -9.00
N GLU A 32 -6.06 12.55 -8.01
CA GLU A 32 -7.42 12.66 -7.52
C GLU A 32 -7.45 12.37 -6.01
N VAL A 33 -8.27 13.11 -5.27
CA VAL A 33 -8.64 12.75 -3.89
C VAL A 33 -10.17 12.66 -3.86
N PRO A 34 -10.75 11.45 -3.96
CA PRO A 34 -12.19 11.26 -3.90
C PRO A 34 -12.78 11.83 -2.61
N GLN A 35 -14.03 12.29 -2.66
CA GLN A 35 -14.73 12.82 -1.48
C GLN A 35 -15.13 11.71 -0.49
N TYR A 36 -15.37 10.51 -1.00
CA TYR A 36 -15.87 9.36 -0.25
C TYR A 36 -14.95 8.15 -0.47
N LEU A 37 -14.91 7.27 0.53
CA LEU A 37 -14.32 5.94 0.43
C LEU A 37 -15.22 5.06 -0.44
N THR A 38 -14.61 4.11 -1.15
CA THR A 38 -15.29 3.24 -2.13
C THR A 38 -15.12 1.76 -1.81
N ALA A 39 -14.60 1.44 -0.62
CA ALA A 39 -14.31 0.07 -0.21
C ALA A 39 -14.95 -0.20 1.15
N GLU A 40 -15.55 -1.38 1.27
CA GLU A 40 -16.07 -1.90 2.53
C GLU A 40 -14.96 -2.00 3.60
N PRO A 41 -15.29 -1.82 4.90
CA PRO A 41 -16.62 -1.56 5.45
C PRO A 41 -17.03 -0.07 5.45
N PHE A 42 -16.25 0.80 4.81
CA PHE A 42 -16.41 2.25 4.90
C PHE A 42 -16.98 2.89 3.63
N ASP A 43 -17.60 2.10 2.75
CA ASP A 43 -18.16 2.61 1.50
C ASP A 43 -19.16 3.76 1.76
N GLY A 44 -19.05 4.82 0.98
CA GLY A 44 -19.85 6.05 1.14
C GLY A 44 -19.46 6.95 2.32
N CYS A 45 -18.55 6.54 3.20
CA CYS A 45 -18.04 7.41 4.26
C CYS A 45 -17.11 8.50 3.69
N PRO A 46 -17.02 9.70 4.30
CA PRO A 46 -16.05 10.70 3.89
C PRO A 46 -14.62 10.14 3.85
N ASN A 47 -13.87 10.48 2.80
CA ASN A 47 -12.47 10.07 2.67
C ASN A 47 -11.64 10.65 3.83
N GLY A 48 -10.90 9.79 4.53
CA GLY A 48 -10.22 10.11 5.79
C GLY A 48 -10.91 9.57 7.05
N THR A 49 -12.11 9.01 6.94
CA THR A 49 -12.80 8.34 8.05
C THR A 49 -11.89 7.26 8.64
N ASP A 50 -11.72 7.29 9.97
CA ASP A 50 -10.85 6.36 10.71
C ASP A 50 -9.41 6.24 10.16
N GLY A 51 -8.88 7.34 9.62
CA GLY A 51 -7.53 7.37 9.05
C GLY A 51 -7.39 6.66 7.70
N GLN A 52 -8.48 6.10 7.15
CA GLN A 52 -8.51 5.49 5.84
C GLN A 52 -8.52 6.55 4.75
N TRP A 53 -7.58 6.44 3.82
CA TRP A 53 -7.53 7.34 2.66
C TRP A 53 -7.48 6.55 1.38
N ILE A 54 -8.19 7.02 0.36
CA ILE A 54 -7.96 6.60 -1.03
C ILE A 54 -7.54 7.78 -1.90
N ALA A 55 -6.72 7.51 -2.91
CA ALA A 55 -6.26 8.51 -3.86
C ALA A 55 -6.17 7.92 -5.28
N GLY A 56 -6.38 8.77 -6.28
CA GLY A 56 -5.94 8.49 -7.64
C GLY A 56 -4.46 8.83 -7.78
N LEU A 57 -3.69 7.95 -8.42
CA LEU A 57 -2.24 8.04 -8.54
C LEU A 57 -1.82 7.92 -10.00
N ALA A 58 -0.90 8.79 -10.41
CA ALA A 58 -0.05 8.60 -11.58
C ALA A 58 1.30 8.03 -11.12
N VAL A 59 1.52 6.74 -11.36
CA VAL A 59 2.76 6.03 -11.00
C VAL A 59 3.78 6.25 -12.11
N LEU A 60 4.96 6.74 -11.74
CA LEU A 60 6.02 7.14 -12.67
C LEU A 60 7.05 6.01 -12.81
N ASN A 61 7.31 5.59 -14.04
CA ASN A 61 8.34 4.62 -14.37
C ASN A 61 9.21 5.14 -15.53
N PRO A 62 10.47 4.67 -15.65
CA PRO A 62 11.32 5.02 -16.78
C PRO A 62 10.70 4.70 -18.14
N GLU A 63 9.90 3.63 -18.21
CA GLU A 63 9.28 3.15 -19.45
C GLU A 63 7.85 3.66 -19.69
N GLY A 64 7.29 4.43 -18.75
CA GLY A 64 5.94 4.96 -18.90
C GLY A 64 5.21 5.24 -17.59
N PHE A 65 3.89 5.46 -17.70
CA PHE A 65 3.04 5.86 -16.59
C PHE A 65 1.85 4.90 -16.44
N PHE A 66 1.49 4.60 -15.19
CA PHE A 66 0.24 3.90 -14.87
C PHE A 66 -0.69 4.82 -14.08
N PHE A 67 -1.98 4.77 -14.38
CA PHE A 67 -3.00 5.55 -13.69
C PHE A 67 -3.91 4.60 -12.91
N ASN A 68 -3.83 4.68 -11.58
CA ASN A 68 -4.65 3.88 -10.67
C ASN A 68 -5.62 4.80 -9.93
N ARG A 69 -6.87 4.37 -9.74
CA ARG A 69 -7.86 5.10 -8.95
C ARG A 69 -8.17 4.33 -7.67
N GLY A 70 -8.61 5.06 -6.65
CA GLY A 70 -9.04 4.45 -5.38
C GLY A 70 -7.94 3.69 -4.64
N VAL A 71 -6.67 4.09 -4.80
CA VAL A 71 -5.54 3.39 -4.19
C VAL A 71 -5.55 3.64 -2.69
N PRO A 72 -5.58 2.58 -1.84
CA PRO A 72 -5.62 2.72 -0.40
C PRO A 72 -4.29 3.19 0.19
N TYR A 73 -4.39 4.04 1.20
CA TYR A 73 -3.27 4.49 2.02
C TYR A 73 -2.88 3.42 3.05
N THR A 74 -1.57 3.25 3.29
CA THR A 74 -1.06 2.47 4.41
C THR A 74 0.02 3.25 5.17
N THR A 75 -0.01 3.20 6.50
CA THR A 75 1.09 3.67 7.37
C THR A 75 2.18 2.60 7.52
N ASP A 76 1.77 1.33 7.45
CA ASP A 76 2.55 0.23 7.97
C ASP A 76 3.00 -0.69 6.83
N GLY A 77 4.30 -1.04 6.85
CA GLY A 77 4.72 -2.32 6.32
C GLY A 77 4.19 -3.35 7.29
N THR A 78 3.29 -4.23 6.85
CA THR A 78 2.63 -5.18 7.73
C THR A 78 3.70 -5.98 8.47
N ASP A 79 3.67 -5.97 9.81
CA ASP A 79 4.60 -6.77 10.60
C ASP A 79 4.27 -8.27 10.44
N PRO A 80 5.27 -9.17 10.52
CA PRO A 80 5.01 -10.60 10.59
C PRO A 80 4.06 -10.90 11.76
N GLY A 81 2.85 -11.41 11.51
CA GLY A 81 1.86 -11.67 12.57
C GLY A 81 0.49 -11.00 12.44
N ASP A 82 0.24 -10.21 11.40
CA ASP A 82 -1.06 -9.53 11.22
C ASP A 82 -2.23 -10.54 11.12
N PRO A 83 -3.39 -10.26 11.78
CA PRO A 83 -4.57 -11.15 11.81
C PRO A 83 -5.16 -11.56 10.45
N GLU A 84 -4.78 -10.93 9.34
CA GLU A 84 -5.14 -11.40 7.98
C GLU A 84 -4.26 -12.57 7.47
N CYS A 85 -3.24 -13.01 8.22
CA CYS A 85 -2.49 -14.21 7.89
C CYS A 85 -3.33 -15.46 8.20
N ILE A 86 -3.68 -16.23 7.16
CA ILE A 86 -4.45 -17.48 7.25
C ILE A 86 -3.88 -18.49 8.28
N ASP A 87 -2.61 -18.36 8.68
CA ASP A 87 -1.97 -19.31 9.59
C ASP A 87 -0.98 -18.63 10.57
N ALA A 88 -1.46 -17.61 11.30
CA ALA A 88 -0.67 -16.86 12.28
C ALA A 88 -0.01 -17.74 13.37
N ALA A 89 -0.53 -18.94 13.62
CA ALA A 89 0.01 -19.90 14.59
C ALA A 89 1.33 -20.57 14.14
N ARG A 90 1.68 -20.52 12.85
CA ARG A 90 2.94 -21.08 12.31
C ARG A 90 4.12 -20.10 12.32
N HIS A 91 3.95 -18.91 12.89
CA HIS A 91 5.03 -17.96 13.13
C HIS A 91 5.94 -18.44 14.27
N ALA A 92 6.81 -19.41 14.00
CA ALA A 92 7.91 -19.73 14.91
C ALA A 92 8.94 -18.58 14.91
N PRO A 93 9.60 -18.27 16.04
CA PRO A 93 10.42 -17.05 16.23
C PRO A 93 11.77 -17.04 15.49
N ALA A 94 11.96 -17.87 14.47
CA ALA A 94 13.25 -18.06 13.82
C ALA A 94 13.17 -17.80 12.31
N PHE A 95 13.44 -16.55 11.92
CA PHE A 95 14.10 -16.09 10.68
C PHE A 95 13.99 -17.00 9.43
N GLY A 96 12.78 -17.38 9.03
CA GLY A 96 12.52 -18.11 7.79
C GLY A 96 11.30 -17.54 7.08
N PRO A 97 11.29 -17.49 5.73
CA PRO A 97 10.10 -17.08 5.00
C PRO A 97 8.98 -18.07 5.33
N CYS A 98 7.82 -17.54 5.73
CA CYS A 98 6.60 -18.34 5.86
C CYS A 98 6.38 -19.14 4.56
N ALA A 99 5.80 -20.33 4.64
CA ALA A 99 5.33 -21.06 3.44
C ALA A 99 4.33 -20.25 2.59
N CYS A 100 3.79 -19.17 3.16
CA CYS A 100 2.99 -18.15 2.52
C CYS A 100 3.80 -17.07 1.75
N GLY A 101 5.14 -17.14 1.71
CA GLY A 101 6.00 -16.32 0.86
C GLY A 101 6.37 -14.93 1.40
N TRP A 102 6.15 -14.65 2.69
CA TRP A 102 6.36 -13.31 3.25
C TRP A 102 7.82 -13.02 3.63
N SER A 103 8.25 -11.79 3.35
CA SER A 103 9.53 -11.20 3.79
C SER A 103 9.28 -9.91 4.58
N GLU A 104 10.22 -9.58 5.49
CA GLU A 104 10.13 -8.53 6.52
C GLU A 104 9.64 -7.17 6.00
N ARG A 105 8.74 -6.53 6.78
CA ARG A 105 8.23 -5.15 6.62
C ARG A 105 7.92 -4.73 5.17
N SER A 106 7.32 -5.63 4.40
CA SER A 106 6.85 -5.27 3.07
C SER A 106 5.50 -4.54 3.19
N ARG A 107 5.46 -3.30 2.69
CA ARG A 107 4.19 -2.58 2.55
C ARG A 107 3.31 -3.33 1.57
N LYS A 108 2.02 -3.46 1.89
CA LYS A 108 1.06 -4.21 1.07
C LYS A 108 1.07 -3.70 -0.37
N GLY A 109 1.27 -4.60 -1.33
CA GLY A 109 1.22 -4.28 -2.74
C GLY A 109 -0.13 -3.64 -3.11
N GLY A 110 -0.12 -2.63 -3.97
CA GLY A 110 -1.31 -1.88 -4.35
C GLY A 110 -1.71 -0.78 -3.39
N THR A 111 -0.87 -0.43 -2.41
CA THR A 111 -1.11 0.69 -1.49
C THR A 111 -0.20 1.87 -1.80
N TRP A 112 -0.47 3.01 -1.18
CA TRP A 112 0.44 4.16 -1.17
C TRP A 112 0.75 4.65 0.24
N HIS A 113 1.89 5.31 0.39
CA HIS A 113 2.30 5.93 1.65
C HIS A 113 3.06 7.23 1.39
N TRP A 114 3.18 8.04 2.45
CA TRP A 114 4.01 9.24 2.40
C TRP A 114 5.49 8.86 2.28
N PRO A 115 6.31 9.63 1.53
CA PRO A 115 7.75 9.45 1.54
C PRO A 115 8.29 9.63 2.96
N GLU A 116 9.29 8.83 3.32
CA GLU A 116 10.02 8.99 4.58
C GLU A 116 10.66 10.38 4.59
N ARG A 117 10.52 11.11 5.70
CA ARG A 117 11.20 12.38 5.84
C ARG A 117 12.59 12.10 6.39
N GLU A 118 13.62 12.50 5.67
CA GLU A 118 14.94 12.67 6.27
C GLU A 118 14.79 13.70 7.40
N SER A 119 15.18 13.29 8.61
CA SER A 119 15.20 14.11 9.82
C SER A 119 16.32 15.12 9.78
#